data_AF-A0A0B6Y3A8-F1
#
_entry.id   AF-A0A0B6Y3A8-F1
#
_cell.length_a   1.000
_cell.length_b   1.000
_cell.length_c   1.000
_cell.angle_alpha   90.00
_cell.angle_beta   90.00
_cell.angle_gamma   90.00
#
_symmetry.space_group_name_H-M   'P 1'
#
loop_
_entity.id
_entity.type
_entity.pdbx_description
1 polymer ?
#
loop_
_entity_poly.entity_id
_entity_poly.type
_entity_poly.pdbx_seq_one_letter_code
_entity_poly.pdbx_strand_id
1 'polypeptide(L)'
;DFMTALNLGIVDDNLIRVRDTKSGDVLSLEVASDHGLVDLEYGTCTSTFDGEIYSIVDGFDKGIIIDTTSQPSMSLLEAIDENLVDISACLFK
;
A
#
# COMPACT_ATOMS: atom_id res chain seq x y z
N ASP A 1 14.60 0.11 -8.58
CA ASP A 1 13.71 0.91 -9.45
C ASP A 1 12.31 0.31 -9.46
N PHE A 2 11.28 1.16 -9.35
CA PHE A 2 9.89 0.72 -9.29
C PHE A 2 9.45 -0.03 -10.56
N MET A 3 9.91 0.43 -11.72
CA MET A 3 9.64 -0.21 -13.01
C MET A 3 10.23 -1.61 -13.12
N THR A 4 11.36 -1.87 -12.44
CA THR A 4 11.92 -3.23 -12.33
C THR A 4 11.04 -4.12 -11.47
N ALA A 5 10.46 -3.61 -10.38
CA ALA A 5 9.53 -4.37 -9.54
C ALA A 5 8.23 -4.72 -10.28
N LEU A 6 7.73 -3.80 -11.12
CA LEU A 6 6.64 -4.05 -12.07
C LEU A 6 7.00 -5.14 -13.08
N ASN A 7 8.17 -5.02 -13.74
CA ASN A 7 8.62 -6.00 -14.74
C ASN A 7 8.91 -7.39 -14.15
N LEU A 8 9.35 -7.44 -12.88
CA LEU A 8 9.57 -8.69 -12.16
C LEU A 8 8.25 -9.34 -11.69
N GLY A 9 7.09 -8.68 -11.88
CA GLY A 9 5.80 -9.14 -11.38
C GLY A 9 5.72 -9.14 -9.84
N ILE A 10 6.62 -8.42 -9.17
CA ILE A 10 6.60 -8.23 -7.72
C ILE A 10 5.50 -7.23 -7.35
N VAL A 11 5.25 -6.29 -8.26
CA VAL A 11 4.26 -5.22 -8.11
C VAL A 11 3.34 -5.28 -9.31
N ASP A 12 2.05 -5.45 -9.07
CA ASP A 12 1.03 -5.55 -10.13
C ASP A 12 0.30 -4.20 -10.25
N ASP A 13 0.37 -3.57 -11.42
CA ASP A 13 -0.24 -2.25 -11.66
C ASP A 13 -1.75 -2.24 -11.43
N ASN A 14 -2.42 -3.38 -11.64
CA ASN A 14 -3.85 -3.54 -11.43
C ASN A 14 -4.24 -3.61 -9.95
N LEU A 15 -3.28 -4.00 -9.11
CA LEU A 15 -3.48 -4.17 -7.68
C LEU A 15 -2.98 -2.95 -6.90
N ILE A 16 -2.22 -2.06 -7.52
CA ILE A 16 -1.92 -0.76 -6.91
C ILE A 16 -3.08 0.21 -7.12
N ARG A 17 -3.46 0.85 -6.02
CA ARG A 17 -4.38 1.97 -5.97
C ARG A 17 -3.69 3.18 -5.37
N VAL A 18 -4.02 4.36 -5.87
CA VAL A 18 -3.51 5.62 -5.35
C VAL A 18 -4.68 6.37 -4.75
N ARG A 19 -4.56 6.72 -3.47
CA ARG A 19 -5.52 7.56 -2.76
C ARG A 19 -5.11 9.01 -2.90
N ASP A 20 -6.03 9.80 -3.41
CA ASP A 20 -5.97 11.25 -3.35
C ASP A 20 -6.14 11.69 -1.88
N THR A 21 -5.11 12.31 -1.31
CA THR A 21 -5.11 12.77 0.10
C THR A 21 -5.94 14.03 0.32
N LYS A 22 -6.32 14.73 -0.75
CA LYS A 22 -7.15 15.94 -0.72
C LYS A 22 -8.63 15.63 -0.89
N SER A 23 -8.95 14.75 -1.85
CA SER A 23 -10.31 14.36 -2.21
C SER A 23 -10.81 13.17 -1.39
N GLY A 24 -9.88 12.30 -0.95
CA GLY A 24 -10.18 11.01 -0.33
C GLY A 24 -10.49 9.90 -1.34
N ASP A 25 -10.49 10.22 -2.63
CA ASP A 25 -10.80 9.29 -3.71
C ASP A 25 -9.68 8.28 -3.92
N VAL A 26 -10.05 7.02 -4.15
CA VAL A 26 -9.11 5.94 -4.44
C VAL A 26 -9.18 5.62 -5.92
N LEU A 27 -8.11 5.96 -6.63
CA LEU A 27 -7.99 5.83 -8.07
C LEU A 27 -7.09 4.63 -8.41
N SER A 28 -7.35 4.03 -9.57
CA SER A 28 -6.44 3.02 -10.15
C SER A 28 -5.11 3.67 -10.51
N LEU A 29 -4.03 2.90 -10.53
CA LEU A 29 -2.71 3.38 -10.94
C LEU A 29 -2.74 4.12 -12.30
N GLU A 30 -3.47 3.58 -13.28
CA GLU A 30 -3.61 4.18 -14.62
C GLU A 30 -4.25 5.58 -14.57
N VAL A 31 -5.36 5.72 -13.83
CA VAL A 31 -6.05 7.01 -13.66
C VAL A 31 -5.20 7.98 -12.86
N ALA A 32 -4.50 7.50 -11.83
CA ALA A 32 -3.59 8.30 -11.04
C ALA A 32 -2.41 8.80 -11.88
N SER A 33 -1.91 7.99 -12.81
CA SER A 33 -0.85 8.38 -13.75
C SER A 33 -1.35 9.44 -14.72
N ASP A 34 -2.56 9.30 -15.26
CA ASP A 34 -3.17 10.28 -16.16
C ASP A 34 -3.41 11.63 -15.45
N HIS A 35 -3.77 11.58 -14.17
CA HIS A 35 -3.91 12.76 -13.31
C HIS A 35 -2.59 13.35 -12.80
N GLY A 36 -1.43 12.72 -13.07
CA GLY A 36 -0.12 13.17 -12.58
C GLY A 36 0.09 12.97 -11.07
N LEU A 37 -0.70 12.10 -10.44
CA LEU A 37 -0.59 11.73 -9.03
C LEU A 37 0.47 10.66 -8.81
N VAL A 38 0.81 9.89 -9.83
CA VAL A 38 1.89 8.90 -9.78
C VAL A 38 2.71 8.97 -11.06
N ASP A 39 4.01 8.81 -10.91
CA ASP A 39 4.97 8.76 -11.98
C ASP A 39 5.58 7.34 -12.00
N LEU A 40 5.22 6.59 -13.03
CA LEU A 40 5.62 5.19 -13.20
C LEU A 40 7.06 5.04 -13.69
N GLU A 41 7.59 6.05 -14.37
CA GLU A 41 8.98 6.05 -14.84
C GLU A 41 9.94 6.18 -13.66
N TYR A 42 9.65 7.10 -12.74
CA TYR A 42 10.51 7.36 -11.58
C TYR A 42 10.11 6.58 -10.33
N GLY A 43 8.90 6.01 -10.28
CA GLY A 43 8.39 5.37 -9.07
C GLY A 43 8.21 6.39 -7.94
N THR A 44 7.49 7.46 -8.25
CA THR A 44 7.17 8.53 -7.31
C THR A 44 5.67 8.83 -7.32
N CYS A 45 5.13 9.33 -6.22
CA CYS A 45 3.75 9.77 -6.11
C CYS A 45 3.70 11.22 -5.64
N THR A 46 2.77 11.98 -6.19
CA THR A 46 2.55 13.37 -5.85
C THR A 46 1.38 13.44 -4.88
N SER A 47 1.60 14.01 -3.70
CA SER A 47 0.51 14.29 -2.77
C SER A 47 -0.26 15.52 -3.24
N THR A 48 -1.57 15.37 -3.44
CA THR A 48 -2.49 16.50 -3.70
C THR A 48 -2.75 17.37 -2.49
N PHE A 49 -2.39 16.90 -1.30
CA PHE A 49 -2.57 17.62 -0.04
C PHE A 49 -1.55 18.75 0.10
N ASP A 50 -0.26 18.43 -0.01
CA ASP A 50 0.84 19.40 0.07
C ASP A 50 1.40 19.83 -1.30
N GLY A 51 1.08 19.08 -2.37
CA GLY A 51 1.66 19.29 -3.70
C GLY A 51 3.10 18.75 -3.84
N GLU A 52 3.60 18.03 -2.83
CA GLU A 52 4.96 17.49 -2.83
C GLU A 52 5.04 16.09 -3.43
N ILE A 53 6.22 15.77 -3.96
CA ILE A 53 6.54 14.49 -4.57
C ILE A 53 7.23 13.61 -3.54
N TYR A 54 6.70 12.41 -3.36
CA TYR A 54 7.16 11.38 -2.45
C TYR A 54 7.59 10.14 -3.23
N SER A 55 8.59 9.42 -2.73
CA SER A 55 8.91 8.09 -3.28
C SER A 55 7.78 7.12 -3.00
N ILE A 56 7.60 6.08 -3.82
CA ILE A 56 6.57 5.04 -3.61
C ILE A 56 6.58 4.52 -2.16
N VAL A 57 7.78 4.29 -1.59
CA VAL A 57 7.97 3.82 -0.21
C VAL A 57 7.38 4.78 0.83
N ASP A 58 7.62 6.07 0.67
CA ASP A 58 7.11 7.12 1.56
C ASP A 58 5.61 7.32 1.36
N GLY A 59 5.14 7.20 0.10
CA GLY A 59 3.73 7.20 -0.25
C GLY A 59 2.93 6.04 0.36
N PHE A 60 3.56 4.87 0.51
CA PHE A 60 2.99 3.74 1.24
C PHE A 60 2.84 4.06 2.74
N ASP A 61 3.87 4.61 3.36
CA ASP A 61 3.85 4.99 4.79
C ASP A 61 2.77 6.04 5.08
N LYS A 62 2.61 7.01 4.16
CA LYS A 62 1.57 8.04 4.21
C LYS A 62 0.17 7.55 3.82
N GLY A 63 0.04 6.34 3.29
CA GLY A 63 -1.24 5.79 2.77
C GLY A 63 -1.77 6.50 1.52
N ILE A 64 -0.88 7.17 0.77
CA ILE A 64 -1.15 7.71 -0.57
C ILE A 64 -1.16 6.57 -1.58
N ILE A 65 -0.24 5.63 -1.44
CA ILE A 65 -0.22 4.40 -2.24
C ILE A 65 -0.78 3.27 -1.40
N ILE A 66 -1.76 2.58 -1.98
CA ILE A 66 -2.44 1.44 -1.38
C ILE A 66 -2.19 0.26 -2.29
N ASP A 67 -1.52 -0.73 -1.75
CA ASP A 67 -1.32 -1.98 -2.45
C ASP A 67 -2.38 -2.98 -2.02
N THR A 68 -3.21 -3.39 -2.98
CA THR A 68 -4.27 -4.36 -2.77
C THR A 68 -3.77 -5.82 -2.84
N THR A 69 -2.51 -6.05 -3.22
CA THR A 69 -1.80 -7.35 -3.05
C THR A 69 -1.50 -7.63 -1.59
N SER A 70 -1.19 -6.58 -0.84
CA SER A 70 -1.18 -6.59 0.62
C SER A 70 -2.61 -6.51 1.12
N GLN A 71 -3.44 -7.49 0.78
CA GLN A 71 -4.37 -7.95 1.78
C GLN A 71 -3.50 -8.59 2.87
N PRO A 72 -3.35 -7.99 4.06
CA PRO A 72 -3.33 -8.86 5.21
C PRO A 72 -4.71 -9.52 5.22
N SER A 73 -4.86 -10.63 4.52
CA SER A 73 -5.57 -11.76 5.13
C SER A 73 -4.69 -12.23 6.29
N MET A 74 -4.55 -11.36 7.27
CA MET A 74 -4.31 -11.68 8.66
C MET A 74 -5.32 -10.75 9.33
N SER A 75 -6.58 -11.17 9.19
CA SER A 75 -7.56 -10.82 10.20
C SER A 75 -6.93 -11.12 11.57
N LEU A 76 -7.25 -10.34 12.59
CA LEU A 76 -6.76 -10.49 13.97
C LEU A 76 -6.86 -11.94 14.52
N LEU A 77 -7.62 -12.80 13.83
CA LEU A 77 -7.74 -14.23 14.02
C LEU A 77 -6.49 -15.07 13.65
N GLU A 78 -5.72 -14.69 12.62
CA GLU A 78 -4.55 -15.47 12.16
C GLU A 78 -3.28 -15.22 13.00
N ALA A 79 -3.22 -14.09 13.73
CA ALA A 79 -2.18 -13.85 14.73
C ALA A 79 -2.28 -14.82 15.94
N ILE A 80 -3.36 -15.61 16.01
CA ILE A 80 -3.54 -16.68 17.02
C ILE A 80 -2.97 -18.02 16.51
N ASP A 81 -2.82 -18.21 15.19
CA ASP A 81 -2.39 -19.48 14.59
C ASP A 81 -0.86 -19.59 14.47
N GLU A 82 -0.16 -18.46 14.36
CA GLU A 82 1.31 -18.39 14.39
C GLU A 82 1.85 -18.51 15.82
N ASN A 83 1.52 -19.61 16.52
CA ASN A 83 2.27 -20.28 17.59
C ASN A 83 3.09 -19.41 18.56
N LEU A 84 2.58 -18.22 18.92
CA LEU A 84 3.24 -17.24 19.80
C LEU A 84 2.44 -17.00 21.09
N VAL A 85 1.47 -17.86 21.37
CA VAL A 85 0.78 -17.88 22.66
C VAL A 85 1.02 -19.23 23.28
N ASP A 86 2.03 -19.29 24.13
CA ASP A 86 2.16 -20.36 25.11
C ASP A 86 0.91 -20.29 26.00
N ILE A 87 -0.10 -21.10 25.72
CA ILE A 87 -1.40 -21.15 26.43
C ILE A 87 -1.24 -21.81 27.82
N SER A 88 -0.04 -21.74 28.40
CA SER A 88 0.33 -22.45 29.60
C SER A 88 -0.15 -21.76 30.89
N ALA A 89 -0.64 -20.51 30.85
CA ALA A 89 -1.03 -19.83 32.08
C ALA A 89 -1.98 -18.65 31.87
N CYS A 90 -3.25 -18.89 31.57
CA CYS A 90 -4.30 -17.89 31.87
C CYS A 90 -5.57 -18.57 32.38
N LEU A 91 -5.43 -19.12 33.59
CA LEU A 91 -6.53 -19.38 34.51
C LEU A 91 -7.27 -18.05 34.77
N PHE A 92 -8.42 -17.84 34.14
CA PHE A 92 -9.40 -16.88 34.64
C PHE A 92 -10.44 -17.64 35.47
N LYS A 93 -10.56 -17.18 36.72
CA LYS A 93 -11.27 -17.79 37.84
C LYS A 93 -12.79 -17.79 37.65
#